data_AF-Q2SP89-F1
#
_entry.id   AF-Q2SP89-F1
#
_cell.length_a   1.000
_cell.length_b   1.000
_cell.length_c   1.000
_cell.angle_alpha   90.00
_cell.angle_beta   90.00
_cell.angle_gamma   90.00
#
_symmetry.space_group_name_H-M   'P 1'
#
loop_
_entity.id
_entity.type
_entity.pdbx_description
1 polymer ?
#
loop_
_entity_poly.entity_id
_entity_poly.type
_entity_poly.pdbx_seq_one_letter_code
_entity_poly.pdbx_strand_id
1 'polypeptide(L)'
;MDWEIDSIMQEAEHSSGLKVAFKLTGGELSQITPFNVPTSMDPTTLCALIRSARETILARQHAKPYNSRYPVQNSTQPPRTEVKIIRRRKLLVKES
;
A
#
# COMPACT_ATOMS: atom_id res chain seq x y z
N MET A 1 -10.62 -18.24 -2.07
CA MET A 1 -11.08 -16.99 -1.43
C MET A 1 -12.47 -16.75 -1.93
N ASP A 2 -13.48 -16.84 -1.05
CA ASP A 2 -14.91 -16.83 -1.41
C ASP A 2 -15.49 -15.40 -1.52
N TRP A 3 -14.61 -14.40 -1.50
CA TRP A 3 -14.93 -12.98 -1.60
C TRP A 3 -14.33 -12.39 -2.88
N GLU A 4 -15.20 -11.80 -3.68
CA GLU A 4 -14.84 -10.93 -4.80
C GLU A 4 -14.86 -9.48 -4.32
N ILE A 5 -13.76 -8.76 -4.51
CA ILE A 5 -13.60 -7.38 -4.03
C ILE A 5 -13.43 -6.46 -5.22
N ASP A 6 -14.35 -5.52 -5.37
CA ASP A 6 -14.24 -4.37 -6.26
C ASP A 6 -13.68 -3.17 -5.47
N SER A 7 -12.40 -2.87 -5.71
CA SER A 7 -11.72 -1.75 -5.04
C SER A 7 -12.11 -0.39 -5.63
N ILE A 8 -12.68 -0.34 -6.83
CA ILE A 8 -13.13 0.90 -7.48
C ILE A 8 -14.46 1.32 -6.86
N MET A 9 -15.40 0.39 -6.75
CA MET A 9 -16.70 0.63 -6.12
C MET A 9 -16.64 0.56 -4.59
N GLN A 10 -15.54 0.06 -4.02
CA GLN A 10 -15.39 -0.22 -2.60
C GLN A 10 -16.46 -1.19 -2.08
N GLU A 11 -16.68 -2.25 -2.85
CA GLU A 11 -17.67 -3.29 -2.57
C GLU A 11 -17.02 -4.66 -2.52
N ALA A 12 -17.56 -5.55 -1.69
CA ALA A 12 -17.18 -6.95 -1.67
C ALA A 12 -18.42 -7.85 -1.67
N GLU A 13 -18.39 -8.89 -2.50
CA GLU A 13 -19.45 -9.87 -2.66
C GLU A 13 -18.95 -11.25 -2.26
N HIS A 14 -19.73 -11.91 -1.42
CA HIS A 14 -19.49 -13.29 -1.00
C HIS A 14 -20.28 -14.25 -1.90
N SER A 15 -19.75 -15.46 -2.09
CA SER A 15 -20.44 -16.56 -2.80
C SER A 15 -21.85 -16.86 -2.28
N SER A 16 -22.16 -16.54 -1.03
CA SER A 16 -23.51 -16.67 -0.45
C SER A 16 -24.50 -15.57 -0.88
N GLY A 17 -24.10 -14.63 -1.74
CA GLY A 17 -24.89 -13.47 -2.17
C GLY A 17 -24.89 -12.29 -1.21
N LEU A 18 -24.13 -12.36 -0.10
CA LEU A 18 -23.95 -11.24 0.81
C LEU A 18 -23.07 -10.18 0.16
N LYS A 19 -23.56 -8.94 0.10
CA LYS A 19 -22.76 -7.78 -0.35
C LYS A 19 -22.49 -6.82 0.80
N VAL A 20 -21.25 -6.37 0.87
CA VAL A 20 -20.78 -5.37 1.84
C VAL A 20 -20.11 -4.22 1.11
N ALA A 21 -20.44 -3.00 1.51
CA ALA A 21 -19.72 -1.81 1.13
C ALA A 21 -18.64 -1.54 2.18
N PHE A 22 -17.49 -1.03 1.75
CA PHE A 22 -16.43 -0.65 2.67
C PHE A 22 -15.91 0.75 2.34
N LYS A 23 -15.26 1.37 3.31
CA LYS A 23 -14.62 2.68 3.14
C LYS A 23 -13.19 2.62 3.61
N LEU A 24 -12.28 3.13 2.78
CA LEU A 24 -10.88 3.30 3.12
C LEU A 24 -10.58 4.76 3.41
N THR A 25 -9.96 5.05 4.55
CA THR A 25 -9.47 6.38 4.92
C THR A 25 -7.98 6.28 5.23
N GLY A 26 -7.15 7.06 4.53
CA GLY A 26 -5.68 6.99 4.73
C GLY A 26 -5.03 5.65 4.37
N GLY A 27 -5.70 4.81 3.57
CA GLY A 27 -5.25 3.45 3.26
C GLY A 27 -5.68 2.38 4.26
N GLU A 28 -6.40 2.77 5.32
CA GLU A 28 -6.94 1.84 6.30
C GLU A 28 -8.46 1.68 6.16
N LEU A 29 -8.95 0.48 6.49
CA LEU A 29 -10.37 0.20 6.51
C LEU A 29 -11.05 0.92 7.67
N SER A 30 -11.82 1.97 7.36
CA SER A 30 -12.53 2.78 8.36
C SER A 30 -13.94 2.28 8.64
N GLN A 31 -14.63 1.73 7.63
CA GLN A 31 -16.02 1.29 7.75
C GLN A 31 -16.30 0.08 6.87
N ILE A 32 -17.18 -0.80 7.33
CA ILE A 32 -17.78 -1.87 6.56
C ILE A 32 -19.28 -1.91 6.86
N THR A 33 -20.11 -2.03 5.84
CA THR A 33 -21.57 -1.96 5.97
C THR A 33 -22.23 -2.97 5.04
N PRO A 34 -22.95 -3.97 5.57
CA PRO A 34 -23.71 -4.91 4.75
C PRO A 34 -24.94 -4.21 4.17
N PHE A 35 -25.26 -4.46 2.90
CA PHE A 35 -26.42 -3.82 2.23
C PHE A 35 -27.30 -4.76 1.40
N ASN A 36 -26.83 -5.99 1.11
CA ASN A 36 -27.64 -7.03 0.48
C ASN A 36 -27.57 -8.31 1.31
N VAL A 37 -28.22 -8.29 2.48
CA VAL A 37 -28.24 -9.41 3.42
C VAL A 37 -29.38 -10.36 3.05
N PRO A 38 -29.12 -11.65 2.77
CA PRO A 38 -30.18 -12.63 2.55
C PRO A 38 -31.10 -12.74 3.78
N THR A 39 -32.42 -12.76 3.58
CA THR A 39 -33.43 -12.79 4.67
C THR A 39 -33.37 -14.05 5.53
N SER A 40 -32.82 -15.15 5.01
CA SER A 40 -32.61 -16.40 5.74
C SER A 40 -31.28 -16.46 6.51
N MET A 41 -30.48 -15.40 6.46
CA MET A 41 -29.15 -15.39 7.08
C MET A 41 -29.26 -15.18 8.59
N ASP A 42 -28.72 -16.12 9.34
CA ASP A 42 -28.60 -16.01 10.79
C ASP A 42 -27.64 -14.85 11.18
N PRO A 43 -27.94 -14.07 12.23
CA PRO A 43 -27.10 -12.95 12.68
C PRO A 43 -25.66 -13.33 13.03
N THR A 44 -25.45 -14.54 13.56
CA THR A 44 -24.11 -15.06 13.91
C THR A 44 -23.29 -15.31 12.63
N THR A 45 -23.93 -15.90 11.63
CA THR A 45 -23.38 -16.14 10.30
C THR A 45 -23.07 -14.83 9.59
N LEU A 46 -23.98 -13.86 9.66
CA LEU A 46 -23.75 -12.51 9.12
C LEU A 46 -22.52 -11.86 9.77
N CYS A 47 -22.41 -11.90 11.10
CA CYS A 47 -21.25 -11.35 11.81
C CYS A 47 -19.94 -12.05 11.40
N ALA A 48 -19.96 -13.38 11.24
CA ALA A 48 -18.80 -14.15 10.81
C ALA A 48 -18.38 -13.76 9.39
N LEU A 49 -19.33 -13.61 8.47
CA LEU A 49 -19.07 -13.18 7.10
C LEU A 49 -18.53 -11.75 7.04
N ILE A 50 -19.09 -10.81 7.81
CA ILE A 50 -18.56 -9.43 7.87
C ILE A 50 -17.12 -9.41 8.39
N ARG A 51 -16.80 -10.23 9.40
CA ARG A 51 -15.42 -10.37 9.91
C ARG A 51 -14.50 -10.94 8.83
N SER A 52 -14.94 -11.98 8.13
CA SER A 52 -14.21 -12.59 7.00
C SER A 52 -13.98 -11.59 5.84
N ALA A 53 -14.99 -10.78 5.50
CA ALA A 53 -14.88 -9.73 4.49
C ALA A 53 -13.80 -8.72 4.87
N ARG A 54 -13.83 -8.24 6.12
CA ARG A 54 -12.82 -7.32 6.67
C ARG A 54 -11.41 -7.88 6.55
N GLU A 55 -11.20 -9.13 6.97
CA GLU A 55 -9.89 -9.78 6.89
C GLU A 55 -9.41 -9.90 5.43
N THR A 56 -10.31 -10.25 4.51
CA THR A 56 -9.97 -10.37 3.09
C THR A 56 -9.63 -9.02 2.45
N ILE A 57 -10.39 -7.97 2.77
CA ILE A 57 -10.12 -6.60 2.31
C ILE A 57 -8.75 -6.14 2.81
N LEU A 58 -8.46 -6.33 4.09
CA LEU A 58 -7.15 -5.99 4.66
C LEU A 58 -6.02 -6.80 4.01
N ALA A 59 -6.21 -8.11 3.84
CA ALA A 59 -5.21 -8.96 3.18
C ALA A 59 -4.93 -8.49 1.74
N ARG A 60 -5.94 -8.08 0.97
CA ARG A 60 -5.73 -7.52 -0.38
C ARG A 60 -5.05 -6.14 -0.36
N GLN A 61 -5.32 -5.30 0.64
CA GLN A 61 -4.60 -4.03 0.79
C GLN A 61 -3.11 -4.27 1.06
N HIS A 62 -2.79 -5.21 1.94
CA HIS A 62 -1.41 -5.56 2.29
C HIS A 62 -0.71 -6.45 1.24
N ALA A 63 -1.45 -7.08 0.33
CA ALA A 63 -0.92 -7.88 -0.77
C ALA A 63 -0.43 -7.04 -1.97
N LYS A 64 -0.59 -5.70 -1.94
CA LYS A 64 0.24 -4.85 -2.82
C LYS A 64 1.70 -5.17 -2.53
N PRO A 65 2.53 -5.43 -3.55
CA PRO A 65 3.85 -5.98 -3.35
C PRO A 65 4.59 -5.08 -2.38
N TYR A 66 5.00 -5.68 -1.25
CA TYR A 66 6.08 -5.19 -0.42
C TYR A 66 7.32 -5.22 -1.32
N ASN A 67 7.42 -4.24 -2.22
CA ASN A 67 8.59 -4.01 -3.00
C ASN A 67 9.61 -3.44 -2.00
N SER A 68 10.24 -4.36 -1.26
CA SER A 68 11.59 -4.25 -0.75
C SER A 68 11.95 -2.83 -0.29
N ARG A 69 11.36 -2.36 0.82
CA ARG A 69 12.03 -1.38 1.68
C ARG A 69 12.63 -2.14 2.84
N TYR A 70 13.78 -2.75 2.56
CA TYR A 70 14.75 -3.11 3.59
C TYR A 70 14.92 -1.94 4.57
N PRO A 71 14.79 -2.15 5.90
CA PRO A 71 15.41 -1.28 6.87
C PRO A 71 16.75 -1.92 7.25
N VAL A 72 17.85 -1.45 6.68
CA VAL A 72 19.18 -1.64 7.29
C VAL A 72 19.88 -0.28 7.27
N GLN A 73 19.76 0.44 8.38
CA GLN A 73 20.69 1.51 8.71
C GLN A 73 22.07 0.90 8.93
N ASN A 74 23.08 1.30 8.14
CA ASN A 74 24.38 1.73 8.69
C ASN A 74 25.29 2.35 7.61
N SER A 75 25.58 3.63 7.81
CA SER A 75 26.80 4.36 7.42
C SER A 75 27.49 3.97 6.10
N THR A 76 27.13 4.64 5.02
CA THR A 76 28.09 4.88 3.92
C THR A 76 27.99 6.35 3.54
N GLN A 77 28.88 7.11 4.20
CA GLN A 77 29.49 8.36 3.78
C GLN A 77 29.16 8.77 2.34
N PRO A 78 28.65 10.00 2.09
CA PRO A 78 28.49 10.47 0.72
C PRO A 78 29.88 10.46 0.07
N PRO A 79 30.03 9.96 -1.18
CA PRO A 79 31.25 10.25 -1.92
C PRO A 79 31.26 11.77 -2.11
N ARG A 80 32.11 12.42 -1.33
CA ARG A 80 32.47 13.83 -1.50
C ARG A 80 32.89 13.94 -2.97
N THR A 81 32.11 14.65 -3.77
CA THR A 81 32.52 14.99 -5.13
C THR A 81 33.81 15.79 -4.99
N GLU A 82 34.95 15.13 -5.14
CA GLU A 82 36.21 15.80 -5.33
C GLU A 82 36.11 16.53 -6.67
N VAL A 83 35.70 17.80 -6.61
CA VAL A 83 35.94 18.73 -7.68
C VAL A 83 37.46 18.86 -7.76
N LYS A 84 38.09 18.05 -8.62
CA LYS A 84 39.46 18.31 -9.07
C LYS A 84 39.44 19.62 -9.83
N ILE A 85 39.64 20.73 -9.12
CA ILE A 85 40.04 21.99 -9.73
C ILE A 85 41.45 21.75 -10.26
N ILE A 86 41.54 21.34 -11.52
CA ILE A 86 42.78 21.38 -12.27
C ILE A 86 43.12 22.85 -12.43
N ARG A 87 43.95 23.38 -11.51
CA ARG A 87 44.62 24.66 -11.70
C ARG A 87 45.54 24.50 -12.90
N ARG A 88 45.11 24.93 -14.08
CA ARG A 88 46.03 25.21 -15.17
C ARG A 88 46.93 26.34 -14.69
N ARG A 89 48.16 26.00 -14.27
CA ARG A 89 49.27 26.95 -14.25
C ARG A 89 49.49 27.37 -15.69
N LYS A 90 48.97 28.53 -16.12
CA LYS A 90 49.61 29.24 -17.22
C LYS A 90 50.81 29.95 -16.62
N LEU A 91 51.97 29.44 -16.99
CA LEU A 91 53.26 30.04 -16.78
C LEU A 91 53.21 31.52 -17.21
N LEU A 92 53.70 32.38 -16.33
CA LEU A 92 54.06 33.76 -16.63
C LEU A 92 55.10 33.73 -17.77
N VAL A 93 54.78 34.32 -18.91
CA VAL A 93 55.80 34.77 -19.87
C VAL A 93 55.65 36.27 -20.00
N LYS A 94 56.78 36.93 -19.76
CA LYS A 94 57.04 38.36 -19.69
C LYS A 94 57.78 38.70 -20.97
N GLU A 95 57.28 39.64 -21.78
CA GLU A 95 57.92 40.26 -22.96
C GLU A 95 56.91 41.32 -23.46
N SER A 96 57.18 42.61 -23.68
CA SER A 96 58.34 43.51 -23.51
C SER A 96 57.77 44.93 -23.44
#